data_AF-A0A4Q5QPL2-F1
#
_entry.id   AF-A0A4Q5QPL2-F1
#
_cell.length_a   1.000
_cell.length_b   1.000
_cell.length_c   1.000
_cell.angle_alpha   90.00
_cell.angle_beta   90.00
_cell.angle_gamma   90.00
#
_symmetry.space_group_name_H-M   'P 1'
#
loop_
_entity.id
_entity.type
_entity.pdbx_description
1 polymer ?
#
loop_
_entity_poly.entity_id
_entity_poly.type
_entity_poly.pdbx_seq_one_letter_code
_entity_poly.pdbx_strand_id
1 'polypeptide(L)'
;MRSYFHTLVALAGLGLGASAARAQVAPLAQTPTTIDLGEAARACAQAHQRQGTAAQAVAIASVRHRQKMERYDVKWYKLDLALENNSRSVAGSVLLRVQVRAQVLDSLAFELYQAPAGAPAGTATLLIDSVVVGGRRSPGVRRQGQEATAALALPAPAGSVLEARIYYHGTAPNGNSAAIGNALNTKASYTMGGTVYPYNVTWSLSEPFSAHEWFPCKQVLTDKADSAAVSVTTTLPN
;
A
#
# COMPACT_ATOMS: atom_id res chain seq x y z
N MET A 1 28.67 35.21 -68.98
CA MET A 1 28.72 33.73 -68.92
C MET A 1 27.31 33.25 -68.64
N ARG A 2 26.52 32.78 -69.63
CA ARG A 2 26.35 31.37 -70.05
C ARG A 2 26.16 30.44 -68.82
N SER A 3 25.10 29.65 -68.62
CA SER A 3 24.18 28.99 -69.57
C SER A 3 23.01 28.28 -68.82
N TYR A 4 21.82 28.30 -69.45
CA TYR A 4 20.72 27.30 -69.60
C TYR A 4 20.26 26.34 -68.48
N PHE A 5 18.93 26.15 -68.36
CA PHE A 5 18.13 24.92 -68.62
C PHE A 5 16.66 25.19 -68.18
N HIS A 6 15.73 25.46 -69.10
CA HIS A 6 14.80 24.56 -69.81
C HIS A 6 13.36 24.51 -69.24
N THR A 7 12.47 24.87 -70.16
CA THR A 7 11.01 24.95 -70.21
C THR A 7 10.31 23.61 -69.94
N LEU A 8 9.12 23.65 -69.31
CA LEU A 8 8.00 22.81 -69.78
C LEU A 8 6.64 23.38 -69.35
N VAL A 9 5.83 23.63 -70.37
CA VAL A 9 4.42 24.05 -70.33
C VAL A 9 3.55 22.80 -70.36
N ALA A 10 2.47 22.75 -69.58
CA ALA A 10 1.38 21.80 -69.81
C ALA A 10 0.02 22.45 -69.52
N LEU A 11 -0.81 22.51 -70.57
CA LEU A 11 -2.20 22.95 -70.56
C LEU A 11 -3.07 22.02 -69.69
N ALA A 12 -3.91 22.59 -68.84
CA ALA A 12 -5.00 21.88 -68.17
C ALA A 12 -6.24 21.86 -69.08
N GLY A 13 -6.58 20.68 -69.60
CA GLY A 13 -7.83 20.43 -70.33
C GLY A 13 -8.97 20.08 -69.38
N LEU A 14 -10.08 20.81 -69.48
CA LEU A 14 -11.35 20.48 -68.84
C LEU A 14 -12.01 19.28 -69.55
N GLY A 15 -12.22 18.18 -68.83
CA GLY A 15 -13.08 17.08 -69.22
C GLY A 15 -14.17 16.85 -68.18
N LEU A 16 -15.38 17.30 -68.46
CA LEU A 16 -16.60 16.98 -67.70
C LEU A 16 -17.00 15.52 -67.99
N GLY A 17 -16.71 14.61 -67.05
CA GLY A 17 -17.21 13.25 -67.05
C GLY A 17 -18.25 13.06 -65.94
N ALA A 18 -19.51 12.90 -66.30
CA ALA A 18 -20.59 12.57 -65.37
C ALA A 18 -20.43 11.12 -64.87
N SER A 19 -19.99 10.93 -63.63
CA SER A 19 -20.04 9.62 -62.98
C SER A 19 -21.43 9.40 -62.39
N ALA A 20 -22.23 8.52 -63.01
CA ALA A 20 -23.44 8.00 -62.43
C ALA A 20 -23.09 7.17 -61.18
N ALA A 21 -23.38 7.71 -60.00
CA ALA A 21 -23.25 6.99 -58.73
C ALA A 21 -24.30 5.88 -58.68
N ARG A 22 -23.88 4.62 -58.84
CA ARG A 22 -24.68 3.46 -58.45
C ARG A 22 -24.49 3.24 -56.95
N ALA A 23 -25.54 3.40 -56.17
CA ALA A 23 -25.54 3.02 -54.77
C ALA A 23 -25.39 1.49 -54.66
N GLN A 24 -24.26 1.01 -54.13
CA GLN A 24 -24.14 -0.37 -53.67
C GLN A 24 -24.89 -0.49 -52.34
N VAL A 25 -25.93 -1.32 -52.31
CA VAL A 25 -26.61 -1.72 -51.07
C VAL A 25 -25.60 -2.53 -50.26
N ALA A 26 -25.21 -2.03 -49.09
CA ALA A 26 -24.41 -2.80 -48.14
C ALA A 26 -25.19 -4.06 -47.72
N PRO A 27 -24.56 -5.24 -47.65
CA PRO A 27 -25.22 -6.41 -47.08
C PRO A 27 -25.61 -6.11 -45.63
N LEU A 28 -26.80 -6.54 -45.20
CA LEU A 28 -27.25 -6.42 -43.82
C LEU A 28 -26.15 -6.95 -42.89
N ALA A 29 -25.70 -6.10 -41.97
CA ALA A 29 -24.89 -6.52 -40.84
C ALA A 29 -25.63 -7.65 -40.13
N GLN A 30 -24.97 -8.79 -39.97
CA GLN A 30 -25.50 -9.90 -39.19
C GLN A 30 -25.82 -9.37 -37.79
N THR A 31 -27.06 -9.59 -37.36
CA THR A 31 -27.51 -9.29 -36.00
C THR A 31 -26.52 -9.90 -35.01
N PRO A 32 -26.02 -9.16 -34.01
CA PRO A 32 -25.13 -9.75 -33.03
C PRO A 32 -25.87 -10.93 -32.39
N THR A 33 -25.23 -12.09 -32.41
CA THR A 33 -25.64 -13.25 -31.62
C THR A 33 -25.92 -12.79 -30.20
N THR A 34 -27.03 -13.27 -29.65
CA THR A 34 -27.43 -13.04 -28.26
C THR A 34 -26.21 -13.08 -27.36
N ILE A 35 -25.91 -11.97 -26.66
CA ILE A 35 -24.85 -11.96 -25.66
C ILE A 35 -25.18 -13.05 -24.66
N ASP A 36 -24.43 -14.15 -24.66
CA ASP A 36 -24.53 -15.15 -23.61
C ASP A 36 -24.01 -14.49 -22.34
N LEU A 37 -24.96 -14.02 -21.52
CA LEU A 37 -24.68 -13.36 -20.25
C LEU A 37 -23.85 -14.26 -19.33
N GLY A 38 -23.95 -15.58 -19.46
CA GLY A 38 -23.14 -16.54 -18.71
C GLY A 38 -21.67 -16.56 -19.17
N GLU A 39 -21.44 -16.51 -20.47
CA GLU A 39 -20.08 -16.41 -21.03
C GLU A 39 -19.45 -15.04 -20.74
N ALA A 40 -20.22 -13.96 -20.90
CA ALA A 40 -19.79 -12.61 -20.55
C ALA A 40 -19.48 -12.47 -19.05
N ALA A 41 -20.31 -13.04 -18.18
CA ALA A 41 -20.05 -13.05 -16.73
C ALA A 41 -18.81 -13.86 -16.37
N ARG A 42 -18.57 -15.01 -17.02
CA ARG A 42 -17.34 -15.81 -16.83
C ARG A 42 -16.10 -15.07 -17.33
N ALA A 43 -16.17 -14.44 -18.50
CA ALA A 43 -15.09 -13.63 -19.05
C ALA A 43 -14.75 -12.44 -18.13
N CYS A 44 -15.78 -11.76 -17.60
CA CYS A 44 -15.65 -10.72 -16.60
C CYS A 44 -15.00 -11.24 -15.30
N ALA A 45 -15.50 -12.34 -14.75
CA ALA A 45 -14.94 -12.96 -13.55
C ALA A 45 -13.46 -13.38 -13.75
N GLN A 46 -13.13 -13.96 -14.90
CA GLN A 46 -11.75 -14.32 -15.24
C GLN A 46 -10.87 -13.09 -15.48
N ALA A 47 -11.42 -11.99 -16.01
CA ALA A 47 -10.70 -10.72 -16.14
C ALA A 47 -10.42 -10.10 -14.76
N HIS A 48 -11.40 -10.11 -13.84
CA HIS A 48 -11.22 -9.69 -12.46
C HIS A 48 -10.22 -10.56 -11.69
N GLN A 49 -10.23 -11.88 -11.91
CA GLN A 49 -9.23 -12.78 -11.32
C GLN A 49 -7.83 -12.50 -11.87
N ARG A 50 -7.69 -12.33 -13.20
CA ARG A 50 -6.40 -12.02 -13.84
C ARG A 50 -5.84 -10.66 -13.41
N GLN A 51 -6.69 -9.63 -13.37
CA GLN A 51 -6.32 -8.31 -12.85
C GLN A 51 -6.01 -8.35 -11.35
N GLY A 52 -6.81 -9.10 -10.58
CA GLY A 52 -6.57 -9.33 -9.16
C GLY A 52 -5.21 -9.98 -8.91
N THR A 53 -4.82 -11.02 -9.65
CA THR A 53 -3.52 -11.68 -9.43
C THR A 53 -2.31 -10.87 -9.89
N ALA A 54 -2.46 -9.95 -10.86
CA ALA A 54 -1.36 -9.13 -11.37
C ALA A 54 -1.19 -7.80 -10.60
N ALA A 55 -2.20 -7.37 -9.83
CA ALA A 55 -2.22 -6.10 -9.11
C ALA A 55 -2.50 -6.23 -7.59
N GLN A 56 -2.73 -7.43 -7.06
CA GLN A 56 -2.83 -7.63 -5.62
C GLN A 56 -1.45 -7.57 -5.00
N ALA A 57 -1.18 -6.49 -4.26
CA ALA A 57 -0.11 -6.52 -3.27
C ALA A 57 -0.36 -7.70 -2.32
N VAL A 58 0.67 -8.52 -2.14
CA VAL A 58 0.61 -9.78 -1.38
C VAL A 58 0.94 -9.49 0.09
N ALA A 59 0.28 -10.18 1.01
CA ALA A 59 0.62 -10.12 2.42
C ALA A 59 2.11 -10.45 2.62
N ILE A 60 2.82 -9.60 3.34
CA ILE A 60 4.28 -9.74 3.53
C ILE A 60 4.56 -10.82 4.57
N ALA A 61 3.69 -10.98 5.57
CA ALA A 61 3.81 -12.03 6.57
C ALA A 61 3.74 -13.44 5.92
N SER A 62 4.73 -14.26 6.24
CA SER A 62 4.73 -15.68 5.95
C SER A 62 3.52 -16.37 6.56
N VAL A 63 3.11 -17.50 5.98
CA VAL A 63 1.99 -18.30 6.48
C VAL A 63 2.18 -18.66 7.96
N ARG A 64 3.41 -19.02 8.36
CA ARG A 64 3.72 -19.37 9.76
C ARG A 64 3.60 -18.18 10.70
N HIS A 65 4.01 -16.99 10.28
CA HIS A 65 3.87 -15.79 11.10
C HIS A 65 2.43 -15.34 11.20
N ARG A 66 1.67 -15.41 10.10
CA ARG A 66 0.24 -15.17 10.10
C ARG A 66 -0.50 -16.10 11.07
N GLN A 67 -0.17 -17.39 11.10
CA GLN A 67 -0.74 -18.35 12.06
C GLN A 67 -0.52 -17.94 13.53
N LYS A 68 0.58 -17.27 13.86
CA LYS A 68 0.78 -16.68 15.19
C LYS A 68 -0.13 -15.48 15.41
N MET A 69 -0.26 -14.61 14.41
CA MET A 69 -1.18 -13.46 14.46
C MET A 69 -2.65 -13.90 14.56
N GLU A 70 -3.02 -15.08 14.04
CA GLU A 70 -4.36 -15.67 14.22
C GLU A 70 -4.66 -16.13 15.66
N ARG A 71 -3.69 -16.05 16.60
CA ARG A 71 -3.88 -16.43 18.02
C ARG A 71 -4.55 -15.35 18.86
N TYR A 72 -4.63 -14.13 18.34
CA TYR A 72 -5.27 -13.01 19.01
C TYR A 72 -6.00 -12.15 17.99
N ASP A 73 -7.06 -11.47 18.41
CA ASP A 73 -7.78 -10.48 17.60
C ASP A 73 -7.46 -9.09 18.14
N VAL A 74 -7.12 -8.13 17.28
CA VAL A 74 -6.93 -6.74 17.72
C VAL A 74 -8.28 -6.08 17.87
N LYS A 75 -8.53 -5.47 19.03
CA LYS A 75 -9.77 -4.73 19.32
C LYS A 75 -9.58 -3.23 19.20
N TRP A 76 -8.38 -2.74 19.50
CA TRP A 76 -8.13 -1.31 19.47
C TRP A 76 -6.65 -0.99 19.27
N TYR A 77 -6.38 0.11 18.58
CA TYR A 77 -5.06 0.69 18.45
C TYR A 77 -5.00 2.08 19.10
N LYS A 78 -3.89 2.37 19.78
CA LYS A 78 -3.47 3.74 20.06
C LYS A 78 -2.07 3.97 19.53
N LEU A 79 -1.97 4.88 18.58
CA LEU A 79 -0.71 5.41 18.08
C LEU A 79 -0.43 6.70 18.86
N ASP A 80 0.74 6.76 19.50
CA ASP A 80 1.24 7.94 20.18
C ASP A 80 2.65 8.24 19.65
N LEU A 81 2.72 9.19 18.73
CA LEU A 81 3.84 9.34 17.80
C LEU A 81 4.44 10.76 17.87
N ALA A 82 5.75 10.84 17.78
CA ALA A 82 6.47 12.03 17.36
C ALA A 82 6.68 11.95 15.84
N LEU A 83 6.13 12.91 15.11
CA LEU A 83 6.21 13.04 13.65
C LEU A 83 6.31 14.52 13.29
N GLU A 84 7.05 14.82 12.23
CA GLU A 84 7.15 16.18 11.68
C GLU A 84 6.60 16.22 10.26
N ASN A 85 6.14 17.39 9.82
CA ASN A 85 5.52 17.59 8.51
C ASN A 85 6.50 17.44 7.32
N ASN A 86 7.80 17.35 7.58
CA ASN A 86 8.87 17.33 6.58
C ASN A 86 9.82 16.11 6.71
N SER A 87 9.50 15.15 7.56
CA SER A 87 10.35 13.98 7.82
C SER A 87 9.56 12.67 7.85
N ARG A 88 10.17 11.61 7.33
CA ARG A 88 9.67 10.21 7.48
C ARG A 88 10.13 9.57 8.78
N SER A 89 10.84 10.32 9.63
CA SER A 89 11.27 9.82 10.92
C SER A 89 10.08 9.75 11.86
N VAL A 90 9.93 8.61 12.52
CA VAL A 90 8.86 8.32 13.47
C VAL A 90 9.48 7.79 14.74
N ALA A 91 8.96 8.23 15.89
CA ALA A 91 9.30 7.67 17.19
C ALA A 91 8.05 7.66 18.08
N GLY A 92 8.01 6.77 19.06
CA GLY A 92 6.92 6.74 20.04
C GLY A 92 6.48 5.32 20.36
N SER A 93 5.17 5.14 20.51
CA SER A 93 4.63 3.82 20.82
C SER A 93 3.28 3.53 20.16
N VAL A 94 3.05 2.24 19.92
CA VAL A 94 1.74 1.71 19.55
C VAL A 94 1.25 0.78 20.64
N LEU A 95 0.05 1.05 21.14
CA LEU A 95 -0.67 0.20 22.07
C LEU A 95 -1.75 -0.56 21.31
N LEU A 96 -1.70 -1.88 21.39
CA LEU A 96 -2.73 -2.78 20.90
C LEU A 96 -3.50 -3.31 22.10
N ARG A 97 -4.83 -3.19 22.09
CA ARG A 97 -5.69 -4.01 22.94
C ARG A 97 -6.06 -5.26 22.16
N VAL A 98 -5.68 -6.42 22.69
CA VAL A 98 -5.84 -7.70 21.99
C VAL A 98 -6.70 -8.66 22.81
N GLN A 99 -7.55 -9.40 22.12
CA GLN A 99 -8.33 -10.52 22.64
C GLN A 99 -7.62 -11.82 22.29
N VAL A 100 -7.14 -12.57 23.29
CA VAL A 100 -6.59 -13.91 23.07
C VAL A 100 -7.70 -14.84 22.62
N ARG A 101 -7.46 -15.63 21.58
CA ARG A 101 -8.43 -16.58 21.03
C ARG A 101 -8.38 -17.91 21.79
N ALA A 102 -8.53 -19.03 21.09
CA ALA A 102 -8.78 -20.34 21.69
C ALA A 102 -7.54 -20.99 22.37
N GLN A 103 -6.33 -20.48 22.16
CA GLN A 103 -5.11 -21.03 22.73
C GLN A 103 -4.38 -19.98 23.55
N VAL A 104 -3.65 -20.43 24.57
CA VAL A 104 -2.76 -19.57 25.37
C VAL A 104 -1.83 -18.79 24.44
N LEU A 105 -1.66 -17.50 24.70
CA LEU A 105 -0.74 -16.65 23.96
C LEU A 105 0.58 -16.59 24.72
N ASP A 106 1.64 -17.15 24.15
CA ASP A 106 3.00 -17.10 24.70
C ASP A 106 3.88 -16.04 24.03
N SER A 107 3.41 -15.49 22.91
CA SER A 107 4.14 -14.53 22.10
C SER A 107 3.20 -13.65 21.29
N LEU A 108 3.55 -12.38 21.15
CA LEU A 108 2.86 -11.42 20.31
C LEU A 108 3.61 -11.30 18.98
N ALA A 109 2.98 -11.78 17.91
CA ALA A 109 3.46 -11.62 16.53
C ALA A 109 2.90 -10.32 15.93
N PHE A 110 3.75 -9.50 15.31
CA PHE A 110 3.36 -8.28 14.58
C PHE A 110 4.34 -8.05 13.43
N GLU A 111 4.07 -7.05 12.61
CA GLU A 111 4.94 -6.60 11.52
C GLU A 111 5.44 -5.19 11.81
N LEU A 112 6.70 -4.92 11.45
CA LEU A 112 7.32 -3.59 11.51
C LEU A 112 8.46 -3.57 10.49
N TYR A 113 8.68 -2.45 9.80
CA TYR A 113 9.70 -2.41 8.78
C TYR A 113 11.13 -2.56 9.33
N GLN A 114 11.93 -3.38 8.66
CA GLN A 114 13.35 -3.55 8.89
C GLN A 114 14.08 -3.56 7.55
N ALA A 115 15.14 -2.76 7.47
CA ALA A 115 16.04 -2.80 6.32
C ALA A 115 16.64 -4.21 6.16
N PRO A 116 16.89 -4.67 4.92
CA PRO A 116 17.58 -5.94 4.68
C PRO A 116 18.91 -6.02 5.41
N ALA A 117 19.27 -7.21 5.89
CA ALA A 117 20.58 -7.43 6.50
C ALA A 117 21.69 -7.11 5.48
N GLY A 118 22.70 -6.35 5.92
CA GLY A 118 23.80 -5.91 5.05
C GLY A 118 23.49 -4.68 4.19
N ALA A 119 22.33 -4.04 4.38
CA ALA A 119 22.05 -2.76 3.72
C ALA A 119 23.10 -1.70 4.10
N PRO A 120 23.41 -0.74 3.21
CA PRO A 120 24.37 0.34 3.49
C PRO A 120 24.02 1.11 4.77
N ALA A 121 25.04 1.66 5.43
CA ALA A 121 24.84 2.55 6.57
C ALA A 121 23.94 3.74 6.17
N GLY A 122 23.01 4.12 7.05
CA GLY A 122 22.03 5.16 6.77
C GLY A 122 20.79 4.71 5.97
N THR A 123 20.69 3.43 5.61
CA THR A 123 19.43 2.89 5.08
C THR A 123 18.32 3.06 6.12
N ALA A 124 17.19 3.64 5.69
CA ALA A 124 16.01 3.79 6.53
C ALA A 124 15.62 2.45 7.15
N THR A 125 15.32 2.42 8.44
CA THR A 125 14.88 1.24 9.18
C THR A 125 14.14 1.68 10.43
N LEU A 126 13.26 0.83 10.95
CA LEU A 126 12.65 1.02 12.27
C LEU A 126 13.24 0.03 13.27
N LEU A 127 13.52 0.53 14.47
CA LEU A 127 14.10 -0.18 15.59
C LEU A 127 13.04 -0.33 16.69
N ILE A 128 12.97 -1.51 17.28
CA ILE A 128 12.09 -1.78 18.42
C ILE A 128 12.90 -1.54 19.68
N ASP A 129 12.49 -0.56 20.48
CA ASP A 129 13.14 -0.24 21.76
C ASP A 129 12.68 -1.21 22.84
N SER A 130 11.37 -1.47 22.90
CA SER A 130 10.81 -2.43 23.84
C SER A 130 9.39 -2.85 23.51
N VAL A 131 9.01 -4.02 24.01
CA VAL A 131 7.63 -4.50 23.98
C VAL A 131 7.19 -4.81 25.40
N VAL A 132 6.04 -4.28 25.80
CA VAL A 132 5.42 -4.49 27.13
C VAL A 132 4.05 -5.11 26.91
N VAL A 133 3.83 -6.31 27.44
CA VAL A 133 2.58 -7.06 27.26
C VAL A 133 2.00 -7.42 28.61
N GLY A 134 0.74 -7.08 28.85
CA GLY A 134 0.08 -7.28 30.15
C GLY A 134 0.83 -6.59 31.30
N GLY A 135 1.41 -5.41 31.04
CA GLY A 135 2.21 -4.66 32.02
C GLY A 135 3.61 -5.20 32.28
N ARG A 136 4.04 -6.28 31.61
CA ARG A 136 5.37 -6.89 31.79
C ARG A 136 6.21 -6.73 30.53
N ARG A 137 7.47 -6.32 30.69
CA ARG A 137 8.42 -6.22 29.58
C ARG A 137 8.69 -7.62 28.99
N SER A 138 8.67 -7.70 27.67
CA SER A 138 9.04 -8.90 26.92
C SER A 138 10.49 -9.30 27.20
N PRO A 139 10.79 -10.59 27.45
CA PRO A 139 12.17 -11.06 27.66
C PRO A 139 12.97 -11.10 26.34
N GLY A 140 12.34 -10.91 25.19
CA GLY A 140 13.03 -10.88 23.91
C GLY A 140 12.10 -10.73 22.72
N VAL A 141 12.59 -10.04 21.69
CA VAL A 141 11.91 -9.87 20.41
C VAL A 141 12.74 -10.52 19.32
N ARG A 142 12.17 -11.51 18.63
CA ARG A 142 12.79 -12.12 17.46
C ARG A 142 12.29 -11.41 16.20
N ARG A 143 13.23 -10.95 15.38
CA ARG A 143 12.96 -10.31 14.09
C ARG A 143 13.42 -11.19 12.92
N GLN A 144 12.60 -11.24 11.87
CA GLN A 144 12.93 -11.88 10.59
C GLN A 144 12.34 -11.02 9.46
N GLY A 145 13.15 -10.10 8.93
CA GLY A 145 12.68 -9.09 7.98
C GLY A 145 11.58 -8.23 8.60
N GLN A 146 10.43 -8.17 7.92
CA GLN A 146 9.29 -7.36 8.35
C GLN A 146 8.52 -7.98 9.53
N GLU A 147 8.80 -9.24 9.87
CA GLU A 147 8.14 -9.97 10.94
C GLU A 147 8.85 -9.77 12.28
N ALA A 148 8.08 -9.52 13.33
CA ALA A 148 8.55 -9.46 14.71
C ALA A 148 7.68 -10.35 15.63
N THR A 149 8.31 -11.14 16.49
CA THR A 149 7.63 -11.94 17.52
C THR A 149 8.23 -11.59 18.88
N ALA A 150 7.46 -10.94 19.75
CA ALA A 150 7.85 -10.65 21.13
C ALA A 150 7.35 -11.78 22.06
N ALA A 151 8.24 -12.37 22.84
CA ALA A 151 7.82 -13.35 23.87
C ALA A 151 7.01 -12.64 24.97
N LEU A 152 6.01 -13.30 25.51
CA LEU A 152 5.31 -12.83 26.72
C LEU A 152 6.08 -13.34 27.94
N ALA A 153 6.34 -12.46 28.91
CA ALA A 153 6.96 -12.84 30.18
C ALA A 153 6.08 -13.78 31.02
N LEU A 154 4.76 -13.68 30.83
CA LEU A 154 3.76 -14.56 31.39
C LEU A 154 2.75 -14.90 30.28
N PRO A 155 2.55 -16.18 29.92
CA PRO A 155 1.57 -16.55 28.92
C PRO A 155 0.16 -16.07 29.30
N ALA A 156 -0.57 -15.51 28.33
CA ALA A 156 -1.92 -15.00 28.54
C ALA A 156 -2.96 -16.10 28.27
N PRO A 157 -3.90 -16.36 29.20
CA PRO A 157 -4.93 -17.39 29.01
C PRO A 157 -5.81 -17.15 27.77
N ALA A 158 -6.32 -18.24 27.20
CA ALA A 158 -7.34 -18.18 26.16
C ALA A 158 -8.55 -17.34 26.62
N GLY A 159 -9.12 -16.53 25.73
CA GLY A 159 -10.26 -15.68 26.05
C GLY A 159 -9.96 -14.43 26.88
N SER A 160 -8.71 -14.21 27.32
CA SER A 160 -8.35 -12.97 28.04
C SER A 160 -8.17 -11.77 27.11
N VAL A 161 -8.36 -10.57 27.66
CA VAL A 161 -7.99 -9.30 27.00
C VAL A 161 -6.74 -8.77 27.67
N LEU A 162 -5.79 -8.32 26.86
CA LEU A 162 -4.58 -7.68 27.37
C LEU A 162 -4.13 -6.54 26.47
N GLU A 163 -3.29 -5.68 27.04
CA GLU A 163 -2.65 -4.59 26.33
C GLU A 163 -1.20 -4.94 25.99
N ALA A 164 -0.81 -4.67 24.75
CA ALA A 164 0.55 -4.78 24.25
C ALA A 164 1.02 -3.42 23.73
N ARG A 165 2.04 -2.85 24.38
CA ARG A 165 2.66 -1.60 23.97
C ARG A 165 4.02 -1.86 23.35
N ILE A 166 4.23 -1.33 22.15
CA ILE A 166 5.46 -1.48 21.36
C ILE A 166 6.07 -0.09 21.22
N TYR A 167 7.25 0.11 21.80
CA TYR A 167 8.06 1.32 21.67
C TYR A 167 9.05 1.14 20.54
N TYR A 168 9.14 2.13 19.66
CA TYR A 168 9.95 2.05 18.46
C TYR A 168 10.34 3.45 17.97
N HIS A 169 11.39 3.49 17.16
CA HIS A 169 11.78 4.69 16.44
C HIS A 169 12.54 4.35 15.16
N GLY A 170 12.74 5.34 14.30
CA GLY A 170 13.59 5.25 13.12
C GLY A 170 13.02 6.04 11.97
N THR A 171 13.28 5.58 10.74
CA THR A 171 12.82 6.24 9.52
C THR A 171 12.07 5.24 8.66
N ALA A 172 10.85 5.58 8.25
CA ALA A 172 10.07 4.79 7.31
C ALA A 172 10.78 4.73 5.94
N PRO A 173 10.71 3.62 5.18
CA PRO A 173 11.35 3.49 3.88
C PRO A 173 10.74 4.41 2.80
N ASN A 174 11.44 4.55 1.68
CA ASN A 174 10.96 5.24 0.47
C ASN A 174 11.23 4.40 -0.79
N GLY A 175 10.74 3.16 -0.80
CA GLY A 175 11.01 2.17 -1.85
C GLY A 175 9.88 1.95 -2.86
N ASN A 176 8.84 2.79 -2.87
CA ASN A 176 7.61 2.62 -3.65
C ASN A 176 6.87 1.28 -3.37
N SER A 177 6.72 0.94 -2.10
CA SER A 177 6.20 -0.35 -1.62
C SER A 177 4.72 -0.34 -1.22
N ALA A 178 4.02 0.80 -1.38
CA ALA A 178 2.57 0.89 -1.23
C ALA A 178 1.86 0.85 -2.59
N ALA A 179 0.51 0.71 -2.59
CA ALA A 179 -0.28 0.73 -3.83
C ALA A 179 0.00 1.98 -4.69
N ILE A 180 0.27 3.12 -4.05
CA ILE A 180 0.74 4.34 -4.70
C ILE A 180 1.86 4.94 -3.86
N GLY A 181 3.10 4.87 -4.36
CA GLY A 181 4.27 5.45 -3.68
C GLY A 181 4.65 4.69 -2.40
N ASN A 182 4.80 5.40 -1.28
CA ASN A 182 5.31 4.87 -0.02
C ASN A 182 4.24 4.90 1.08
N ALA A 183 4.37 4.03 2.09
CA ALA A 183 3.39 3.99 3.17
C ALA A 183 3.34 5.25 4.03
N LEU A 184 4.48 5.88 4.27
CA LEU A 184 4.62 7.19 4.93
C LEU A 184 5.57 8.03 4.08
N ASN A 185 5.15 9.22 3.68
CA ASN A 185 5.96 10.09 2.84
C ASN A 185 5.74 11.57 3.13
N THR A 186 6.66 12.39 2.66
CA THR A 186 6.66 13.83 2.88
C THR A 186 6.90 14.60 1.59
N LYS A 187 6.41 15.85 1.53
CA LYS A 187 6.67 16.76 0.41
C LYS A 187 6.61 18.21 0.88
N ALA A 188 7.46 19.07 0.30
CA ALA A 188 7.55 20.48 0.66
C ALA A 188 6.51 21.39 -0.04
N SER A 189 5.71 20.83 -0.96
CA SER A 189 4.63 21.53 -1.64
C SER A 189 3.61 20.56 -2.21
N TYR A 190 2.37 20.98 -2.39
CA TYR A 190 1.36 20.17 -3.08
C TYR A 190 0.54 21.02 -4.05
N THR A 191 -0.02 20.39 -5.08
CA THR A 191 -0.84 21.04 -6.09
C THR A 191 -2.27 20.57 -5.98
N MET A 192 -3.21 21.49 -5.82
CA MET A 192 -4.65 21.19 -5.79
C MET A 192 -5.38 22.22 -6.66
N GLY A 193 -6.17 21.76 -7.63
CA GLY A 193 -6.89 22.64 -8.56
C GLY A 193 -5.97 23.55 -9.40
N GLY A 194 -4.78 23.08 -9.79
CA GLY A 194 -3.80 23.87 -10.54
C GLY A 194 -3.02 24.90 -9.70
N THR A 195 -3.35 25.06 -8.42
CA THR A 195 -2.67 25.97 -7.50
C THR A 195 -1.61 25.22 -6.69
N VAL A 196 -0.41 25.80 -6.57
CA VAL A 196 0.70 25.24 -5.77
C VAL A 196 0.68 25.86 -4.38
N TYR A 197 0.68 25.01 -3.36
CA TYR A 197 0.74 25.40 -1.96
C TYR A 197 2.12 25.07 -1.37
N PRO A 198 2.84 26.03 -0.78
CA PRO A 198 4.21 25.85 -0.30
C PRO A 198 4.26 25.32 1.15
N TYR A 199 3.46 24.30 1.45
CA TYR A 199 3.40 23.70 2.78
C TYR A 199 4.08 22.33 2.79
N ASN A 200 4.84 22.08 3.86
CA ASN A 200 5.32 20.75 4.18
C ASN A 200 4.14 19.88 4.59
N VAL A 201 4.02 18.71 3.98
CA VAL A 201 2.98 17.73 4.29
C VAL A 201 3.61 16.37 4.46
N THR A 202 3.16 15.66 5.50
CA THR A 202 3.45 14.25 5.73
C THR A 202 2.14 13.49 5.73
N TRP A 203 2.09 12.39 4.98
CA TRP A 203 0.89 11.58 4.84
C TRP A 203 1.23 10.10 4.83
N SER A 204 0.22 9.28 5.10
CA SER A 204 0.32 7.83 4.96
C SER A 204 -0.66 7.29 3.92
N LEU A 205 -0.21 6.34 3.09
CA LEU A 205 -1.02 5.53 2.19
C LEU A 205 -0.56 4.09 2.28
N SER A 206 -1.21 3.31 3.15
CA SER A 206 -0.69 2.00 3.58
C SER A 206 -1.39 0.79 2.95
N GLU A 207 -2.37 1.02 2.07
CA GLU A 207 -3.08 -0.09 1.44
C GLU A 207 -2.19 -0.87 0.46
N PRO A 208 -2.31 -2.22 0.42
CA PRO A 208 -3.04 -3.09 1.35
C PRO A 208 -2.16 -3.65 2.50
N PHE A 209 -0.83 -3.69 2.35
CA PHE A 209 0.08 -4.37 3.29
C PHE A 209 1.33 -3.54 3.64
N SER A 210 1.23 -2.21 3.61
CA SER A 210 2.39 -1.32 3.80
C SER A 210 2.34 -0.56 5.13
N ALA A 211 1.35 -0.79 6.00
CA ALA A 211 1.24 -0.09 7.29
C ALA A 211 2.45 -0.35 8.21
N HIS A 212 3.01 -1.56 8.15
CA HIS A 212 4.21 -1.95 8.90
C HIS A 212 5.43 -1.05 8.63
N GLU A 213 5.44 -0.30 7.53
CA GLU A 213 6.53 0.61 7.15
C GLU A 213 6.69 1.81 8.06
N TRP A 214 5.69 2.15 8.86
CA TRP A 214 5.75 3.30 9.75
C TRP A 214 5.23 3.06 11.15
N PHE A 215 4.52 1.96 11.42
CA PHE A 215 4.16 1.57 12.78
C PHE A 215 3.97 0.05 12.97
N PRO A 216 4.17 -0.47 14.19
CA PRO A 216 3.94 -1.88 14.51
C PRO A 216 2.47 -2.27 14.35
N CYS A 217 2.17 -3.27 13.52
CA CYS A 217 0.78 -3.65 13.24
C CYS A 217 0.61 -5.14 12.94
N LYS A 218 -0.63 -5.61 13.00
CA LYS A 218 -1.07 -6.91 12.44
C LYS A 218 -1.77 -6.63 11.11
N GLN A 219 -1.20 -7.07 9.98
CA GLN A 219 -1.77 -6.82 8.65
C GLN A 219 -2.61 -8.01 8.14
N VAL A 220 -3.44 -8.59 9.01
CA VAL A 220 -4.41 -9.62 8.63
C VAL A 220 -5.74 -8.92 8.37
N LEU A 221 -6.10 -8.72 7.10
CA LEU A 221 -7.25 -7.88 6.71
C LEU A 221 -8.62 -8.38 7.21
N THR A 222 -8.72 -9.65 7.60
CA THR A 222 -9.93 -10.22 8.20
C THR A 222 -10.05 -9.94 9.70
N ASP A 223 -8.98 -9.50 10.36
CA ASP A 223 -9.01 -9.07 11.76
C ASP A 223 -9.31 -7.57 11.82
N LYS A 224 -10.55 -7.23 12.16
CA LYS A 224 -11.01 -5.85 12.23
C LYS A 224 -10.87 -5.34 13.66
N ALA A 225 -10.04 -4.31 13.84
CA ALA A 225 -10.08 -3.51 15.06
C ALA A 225 -11.39 -2.71 15.12
N ASP A 226 -11.94 -2.56 16.32
CA ASP A 226 -13.20 -1.85 16.54
C ASP A 226 -13.02 -0.33 16.42
N SER A 227 -11.86 0.18 16.82
CA SER A 227 -11.51 1.61 16.72
C SER A 227 -10.00 1.85 16.84
N ALA A 228 -9.60 3.10 16.58
CA ALA A 228 -8.24 3.57 16.81
C ALA A 228 -8.25 4.99 17.39
N ALA A 229 -7.20 5.32 18.13
CA ALA A 229 -6.89 6.68 18.53
C ALA A 229 -5.46 7.03 18.08
N VAL A 230 -5.25 8.25 17.62
CA VAL A 230 -3.94 8.72 17.14
C VAL A 230 -3.62 10.04 17.82
N SER A 231 -2.45 10.12 18.44
CA SER A 231 -1.86 11.36 18.94
C SER A 231 -0.54 11.58 18.21
N VAL A 232 -0.35 12.82 17.75
CA VAL A 232 0.88 13.24 17.08
C VAL A 232 1.45 14.43 17.83
N THR A 233 2.70 14.31 18.25
CA THR A 233 3.54 15.40 18.74
C THR A 233 4.39 15.91 17.57
N THR A 234 4.34 17.21 17.33
CA THR A 234 5.07 17.92 16.25
C THR A 234 5.57 19.25 16.78
N THR A 235 6.58 19.82 16.13
CA THR A 235 7.17 21.09 16.50
C THR A 235 6.32 22.27 16.01
N LEU A 236 6.21 23.32 16.84
CA LEU A 236 5.64 24.60 16.42
C LEU A 236 6.74 25.50 15.79
N PRO A 237 6.41 26.33 14.79
CA PRO A 237 5.15 26.36 14.05
C PRO A 237 5.10 25.22 13.02
N ASN A 238 3.92 24.63 12.87
CA ASN A 238 3.64 23.54 11.94
C ASN A 238 2.99 24.02 10.64
#